data_AF-A0A7C4Q4H5-F1
#
_entry.id   AF-A0A7C4Q4H5-F1
#
_cell.length_a   1.000
_cell.length_b   1.000
_cell.length_c   1.000
_cell.angle_alpha   90.00
_cell.angle_beta   90.00
_cell.angle_gamma   90.00
#
_symmetry.space_group_name_H-M   'P 1'
#
loop_
_entity.id
_entity.type
_entity.pdbx_description
1 polymer ?
#
loop_
_entity_poly.entity_id
_entity_poly.type
_entity_poly.pdbx_seq_one_letter_code
_entity_poly.pdbx_strand_id
1 'polypeptide(L)'
;MLIEDLIEKISPIGAKETSVIQTECSAFIRESGCLPLYKLLPTDYNNFHKVKVRQQKKRDQITEAFDKAFGSKYYNFRQRAVFTYPEKPIPRKGYEPFYIFPINGFKYLYSKEVTNSSDDYQQVINTLFEQLEDNNKAIEIVTDILKYTYCRNNLIEGIISNSEIIFYGIPYFYAVRSSLFPVYKKIITP
;
A
#
# COMPACT_ATOMS: atom_id res chain seq x y z
N MET A 1 21.29 19.95 -12.41
CA MET A 1 20.15 19.25 -13.01
C MET A 1 20.45 19.16 -14.49
N LEU A 2 20.84 17.98 -14.96
CA LEU A 2 21.27 17.78 -16.35
C LEU A 2 20.02 17.67 -17.24
N ILE A 3 20.14 18.06 -18.51
CA ILE A 3 19.04 17.97 -19.50
C ILE A 3 18.54 16.52 -19.62
N GLU A 4 19.43 15.55 -19.41
CA GLU A 4 19.15 14.11 -19.37
C GLU A 4 18.15 13.72 -18.26
N ASP A 5 18.26 14.33 -17.07
CA ASP A 5 17.33 14.11 -15.94
C ASP A 5 15.92 14.60 -16.25
N LEU A 6 15.80 15.61 -17.13
CA LEU A 6 14.51 16.16 -17.57
C LEU A 6 13.88 15.28 -18.67
N ILE A 7 14.70 14.68 -19.53
CA ILE A 7 14.23 13.80 -20.62
C ILE A 7 13.71 12.47 -20.05
N GLU A 8 14.40 11.85 -19.08
CA GLU A 8 13.89 10.63 -18.42
C GLU A 8 12.58 10.86 -17.65
N LYS A 9 12.37 12.06 -17.12
CA LYS A 9 11.13 12.45 -16.42
C LYS A 9 9.95 12.71 -17.35
N ILE A 10 10.16 12.84 -18.66
CA ILE A 10 9.09 13.12 -19.63
C ILE A 10 8.82 11.89 -20.52
N SER A 11 9.70 10.88 -20.52
CA SER A 11 9.50 9.69 -21.34
C SER A 11 8.21 8.95 -20.92
N PRO A 12 7.32 8.60 -21.87
CA PRO A 12 6.21 7.71 -21.62
C PRO A 12 6.74 6.35 -21.13
N ILE A 13 5.90 5.60 -20.40
CA ILE A 13 6.14 4.18 -20.13
C ILE A 13 6.23 3.50 -21.48
N GLY A 14 7.40 2.92 -21.75
CA GLY A 14 7.65 2.20 -22.98
C GLY A 14 7.09 0.79 -22.89
N ALA A 15 7.11 0.11 -24.04
CA ALA A 15 6.74 -1.30 -24.13
C ALA A 15 7.52 -2.19 -23.15
N LYS A 16 8.76 -1.81 -22.84
CA LYS A 16 9.61 -2.53 -21.88
C LYS A 16 9.04 -2.47 -20.47
N GLU A 17 8.70 -1.28 -19.97
CA GLU A 17 8.15 -1.09 -18.63
C GLU A 17 6.78 -1.76 -18.49
N THR A 18 5.93 -1.63 -19.52
CA THR A 18 4.66 -2.35 -19.61
C THR A 18 4.85 -3.86 -19.55
N SER A 19 5.81 -4.40 -20.30
CA SER A 19 6.13 -5.84 -20.29
C SER A 19 6.61 -6.31 -18.90
N VAL A 20 7.42 -5.50 -18.20
CA VAL A 20 7.84 -5.80 -16.82
C VAL A 20 6.63 -5.88 -15.89
N ILE A 21 5.72 -4.91 -15.93
CA ILE A 21 4.50 -4.91 -15.10
C ILE A 21 3.64 -6.13 -15.41
N GLN A 22 3.39 -6.41 -16.69
CA GLN A 22 2.57 -7.53 -17.13
C GLN A 22 3.17 -8.89 -16.74
N THR A 23 4.50 -9.00 -16.66
CA THR A 23 5.19 -10.25 -16.31
C THR A 23 5.33 -10.41 -14.80
N GLU A 24 5.95 -9.43 -14.13
CA GLU A 24 6.31 -9.51 -12.71
C GLU A 24 5.13 -9.23 -11.77
N CYS A 25 4.05 -8.60 -12.24
CA CYS A 25 2.86 -8.26 -11.44
C CYS A 25 1.57 -8.93 -11.95
N SER A 26 1.70 -9.94 -12.81
CA SER A 26 0.57 -10.67 -13.41
C SER A 26 -0.43 -11.22 -12.38
N ALA A 27 0.06 -11.74 -11.25
CA ALA A 27 -0.80 -12.24 -10.18
C ALA A 27 -1.70 -11.14 -9.63
N PHE A 28 -1.14 -9.96 -9.39
CA PHE A 28 -1.89 -8.81 -8.89
C PHE A 28 -2.92 -8.33 -9.91
N ILE A 29 -2.53 -8.19 -11.18
CA ILE A 29 -3.45 -7.75 -12.25
C ILE A 29 -4.67 -8.67 -12.33
N ARG A 30 -4.46 -9.98 -12.22
CA ARG A 30 -5.54 -10.97 -12.21
C ARG A 30 -6.36 -10.91 -10.92
N GLU A 31 -5.73 -10.95 -9.76
CA GLU A 31 -6.41 -10.99 -8.45
C GLU A 31 -7.14 -9.70 -8.11
N SER A 32 -6.70 -8.56 -8.62
CA SER A 32 -7.37 -7.26 -8.47
C SER A 32 -8.52 -7.04 -9.44
N GLY A 33 -8.75 -7.96 -10.41
CA GLY A 33 -9.74 -7.76 -11.45
C GLY A 33 -9.43 -6.54 -12.33
N CYS A 34 -8.14 -6.26 -12.58
CA CYS A 34 -7.69 -5.09 -13.33
C CYS A 34 -8.09 -3.74 -12.72
N LEU A 35 -8.33 -3.68 -11.40
CA LEU A 35 -8.62 -2.44 -10.69
C LEU A 35 -7.32 -1.77 -10.22
N PRO A 36 -7.22 -0.43 -10.29
CA PRO A 36 -6.04 0.29 -9.85
C PRO A 36 -5.97 0.41 -8.33
N LEU A 37 -4.74 0.47 -7.81
CA LEU A 37 -4.45 0.89 -6.45
C LEU A 37 -3.41 2.01 -6.48
N TYR A 38 -3.56 2.96 -5.56
CA TYR A 38 -2.79 4.18 -5.52
C TYR A 38 -1.98 4.32 -4.24
N LYS A 39 -0.88 5.05 -4.33
CA LYS A 39 -0.11 5.54 -3.18
C LYS A 39 0.52 6.88 -3.51
N LEU A 40 0.58 7.77 -2.52
CA LEU A 40 1.40 8.98 -2.61
C LEU A 40 2.88 8.61 -2.49
N LEU A 41 3.67 8.97 -3.50
CA LEU A 41 5.13 8.83 -3.50
C LEU A 41 5.81 10.18 -3.78
N PRO A 42 7.08 10.33 -3.38
CA PRO A 42 7.85 11.54 -3.63
C PRO A 42 7.85 11.97 -5.11
N THR A 43 7.73 13.28 -5.36
CA THR A 43 7.68 13.85 -6.71
C THR A 43 9.00 13.74 -7.48
N ASP A 44 10.11 13.46 -6.78
CA ASP A 44 11.44 13.24 -7.36
C ASP A 44 11.60 11.85 -7.99
N TYR A 45 10.70 10.91 -7.73
CA TYR A 45 10.70 9.59 -8.36
C TYR A 45 10.42 9.70 -9.86
N ASN A 46 11.09 8.87 -10.67
CA ASN A 46 10.81 8.78 -12.10
C ASN A 46 9.38 8.27 -12.38
N ASN A 47 8.92 8.44 -13.62
CA ASN A 47 7.57 8.07 -14.06
C ASN A 47 7.25 6.60 -13.85
N PHE A 48 8.24 5.74 -14.05
CA PHE A 48 8.24 4.33 -13.71
C PHE A 48 9.37 4.09 -12.71
N HIS A 49 9.06 3.47 -11.57
CA HIS A 49 10.05 3.26 -10.52
C HIS A 49 9.90 1.92 -9.82
N LYS A 50 11.03 1.26 -9.57
CA LYS A 50 11.11 0.06 -8.73
C LYS A 50 11.35 0.48 -7.28
N VAL A 51 10.29 0.54 -6.48
CA VAL A 51 10.35 1.01 -5.10
C VAL A 51 10.70 -0.15 -4.18
N LYS A 52 11.87 -0.08 -3.54
CA LYS A 52 12.28 -1.13 -2.60
C LYS A 52 11.54 -0.99 -1.28
N VAL A 53 10.98 -2.09 -0.80
CA VAL A 53 10.33 -2.13 0.52
C VAL A 53 11.43 -2.17 1.59
N ARG A 54 11.33 -1.26 2.56
CA ARG A 54 12.29 -1.09 3.66
C ARG A 54 11.53 -0.99 4.97
N GLN A 55 12.17 -1.43 6.05
CA GLN A 55 11.63 -1.22 7.38
C GLN A 55 11.59 0.27 7.67
N GLN A 56 10.40 0.79 7.96
CA GLN A 56 10.20 2.16 8.40
C GLN A 56 10.65 2.33 9.86
N LYS A 57 11.14 3.52 10.22
CA LYS A 57 11.62 3.81 11.59
C LYS A 57 10.50 3.98 12.61
N LYS A 58 9.29 4.34 12.18
CA LYS A 58 8.16 4.63 13.07
C LYS A 58 7.72 3.36 13.79
N ARG A 59 7.66 3.39 15.13
CA ARG A 59 7.07 2.34 15.96
C ARG A 59 6.12 3.01 16.95
N ASP A 60 4.84 2.97 16.62
CA ASP A 60 3.73 3.46 17.44
C ASP A 60 2.91 2.29 18.00
N GLN A 61 1.92 2.56 18.87
CA GLN A 61 1.11 1.50 19.47
C GLN A 61 0.29 0.72 18.42
N ILE A 62 -0.12 1.39 17.33
CA ILE A 62 -0.76 0.72 16.18
C ILE A 62 0.21 -0.30 15.56
N THR A 63 1.46 0.08 15.34
CA THR A 63 2.51 -0.82 14.84
C THR A 63 2.66 -2.03 15.74
N GLU A 64 2.69 -1.83 17.06
CA GLU A 64 2.74 -2.93 18.01
C GLU A 64 1.51 -3.85 17.90
N ALA A 65 0.30 -3.30 17.82
CA ALA A 65 -0.92 -4.09 17.68
C ALA A 65 -0.95 -4.90 16.37
N PHE A 66 -0.54 -4.31 15.25
CA PHE A 66 -0.43 -5.03 13.97
C PHE A 66 0.64 -6.13 14.01
N ASP A 67 1.80 -5.86 14.60
CA ASP A 67 2.87 -6.86 14.71
C ASP A 67 2.46 -7.99 15.66
N LYS A 68 1.69 -7.72 16.73
CA LYS A 68 1.07 -8.76 17.58
C LYS A 68 0.00 -9.56 16.83
N ALA A 69 -0.83 -8.90 16.02
CA ALA A 69 -1.93 -9.55 15.30
C ALA A 69 -1.44 -10.43 14.13
N PHE A 70 -0.44 -9.97 13.38
CA PHE A 70 -0.05 -10.58 12.11
C PHE A 70 1.44 -10.91 11.98
N GLY A 71 2.27 -10.48 12.94
CA GLY A 71 3.72 -10.58 12.87
C GLY A 71 4.30 -11.96 13.22
N SER A 72 3.49 -12.93 13.64
CA SER A 72 3.95 -14.29 14.01
C SER A 72 4.78 -14.99 12.91
N LYS A 73 4.55 -14.64 11.64
CA LYS A 73 5.34 -15.12 10.47
C LYS A 73 6.15 -14.01 9.78
N TYR A 74 6.00 -12.76 10.20
CA TYR A 74 6.56 -11.59 9.52
C TYR A 74 7.08 -10.57 10.54
N TYR A 75 8.39 -10.56 10.76
CA TYR A 75 9.02 -9.58 11.63
C TYR A 75 8.84 -8.16 11.10
N ASN A 76 8.48 -7.22 11.99
CA ASN A 76 8.17 -5.82 11.67
C ASN A 76 7.16 -5.71 10.52
N PHE A 77 6.08 -6.48 10.62
CA PHE A 77 5.04 -6.64 9.61
C PHE A 77 4.60 -5.28 9.08
N ARG A 78 4.13 -4.39 9.98
CA ARG A 78 3.53 -3.11 9.57
C ARG A 78 4.57 -2.18 8.96
N GLN A 79 5.78 -2.14 9.53
CA GLN A 79 6.87 -1.28 9.07
C GLN A 79 7.42 -1.68 7.70
N ARG A 80 7.19 -2.93 7.27
CA ARG A 80 7.58 -3.46 5.96
C ARG A 80 6.38 -3.65 5.02
N ALA A 81 5.21 -3.15 5.39
CA ALA A 81 4.03 -3.23 4.56
C ALA A 81 3.94 -2.04 3.59
N VAL A 82 3.23 -2.25 2.49
CA VAL A 82 2.91 -1.24 1.48
C VAL A 82 1.40 -0.98 1.52
N PHE A 83 1.06 0.16 2.10
CA PHE A 83 -0.32 0.66 2.19
C PHE A 83 -0.71 1.35 0.89
N THR A 84 -1.86 0.98 0.34
CA THR A 84 -2.40 1.45 -0.94
C THR A 84 -3.92 1.62 -0.86
N TYR A 85 -4.47 2.45 -1.75
CA TYR A 85 -5.86 2.91 -1.68
C TYR A 85 -6.55 2.78 -3.05
N PRO A 86 -7.81 2.34 -3.13
CA PRO A 86 -8.58 2.28 -4.37
C PRO A 86 -8.88 3.67 -4.95
N GLU A 87 -9.17 4.64 -4.08
CA GLU A 87 -9.37 6.02 -4.48
C GLU A 87 -8.03 6.73 -4.73
N LYS A 88 -7.97 7.53 -5.78
CA LYS A 88 -6.78 8.30 -6.12
C LYS A 88 -6.59 9.41 -5.07
N PRO A 89 -5.51 9.38 -4.26
CA PRO A 89 -5.31 10.38 -3.22
C PRO A 89 -5.03 11.75 -3.81
N ILE A 90 -5.39 12.80 -3.07
CA ILE A 90 -5.07 14.19 -3.45
C ILE A 90 -3.55 14.41 -3.30
N PRO A 91 -2.86 14.97 -4.31
CA PRO A 91 -1.44 15.32 -4.21
C PRO A 91 -1.15 16.25 -3.03
N ARG A 92 0.03 16.13 -2.43
CA ARG A 92 0.51 16.99 -1.33
C ARG A 92 1.86 17.58 -1.68
N LYS A 93 2.33 18.61 -0.97
CA LYS A 93 3.63 19.23 -1.26
C LYS A 93 4.76 18.18 -1.26
N GLY A 94 5.40 18.00 -2.41
CA GLY A 94 6.48 17.02 -2.60
C GLY A 94 6.03 15.56 -2.81
N TYR A 95 4.74 15.29 -2.89
CA TYR A 95 4.18 13.95 -3.09
C TYR A 95 3.04 13.94 -4.11
N GLU A 96 2.99 12.93 -4.95
CA GLU A 96 1.90 12.75 -5.91
C GLU A 96 1.45 11.29 -6.03
N PRO A 97 0.29 11.03 -6.65
CA PRO A 97 -0.27 9.69 -6.72
C PRO A 97 0.39 8.85 -7.81
N PHE A 98 0.77 7.63 -7.45
CA PHE A 98 1.25 6.60 -8.35
C PHE A 98 0.32 5.39 -8.32
N TYR A 99 0.13 4.73 -9.45
CA TYR A 99 -0.37 3.35 -9.49
C TYR A 99 0.66 2.42 -8.90
N ILE A 100 0.20 1.42 -8.14
CA ILE A 100 1.06 0.49 -7.41
C ILE A 100 0.85 -0.91 -7.93
N PHE A 101 1.96 -1.57 -8.27
CA PHE A 101 2.02 -2.91 -8.80
C PHE A 101 2.92 -3.77 -7.90
N PRO A 102 2.36 -4.48 -6.90
CA PRO A 102 3.12 -5.44 -6.12
C PRO A 102 3.59 -6.58 -7.01
N ILE A 103 4.80 -7.08 -6.78
CA ILE A 103 5.32 -8.22 -7.55
C ILE A 103 4.64 -9.53 -7.15
N ASN A 104 4.69 -10.51 -8.05
CA ASN A 104 4.22 -11.87 -7.83
C ASN A 104 4.78 -12.46 -6.53
N GLY A 105 3.95 -13.24 -5.83
CA GLY A 105 4.26 -13.73 -4.48
C GLY A 105 3.86 -12.75 -3.37
N PHE A 106 3.19 -11.65 -3.71
CA PHE A 106 2.61 -10.75 -2.71
C PHE A 106 1.57 -11.45 -1.83
N LYS A 107 1.43 -10.90 -0.63
CA LYS A 107 0.31 -11.17 0.26
C LYS A 107 -0.39 -9.87 0.53
N TYR A 108 -1.68 -9.95 0.84
CA TYR A 108 -2.49 -8.78 1.14
C TYR A 108 -3.35 -9.02 2.38
N LEU A 109 -3.74 -7.90 3.00
CA LEU A 109 -4.65 -7.80 4.13
C LEU A 109 -5.47 -6.53 3.91
N TYR A 110 -6.77 -6.61 4.19
CA TYR A 110 -7.64 -5.43 4.23
C TYR A 110 -8.77 -5.66 5.23
N SER A 111 -9.43 -4.59 5.65
CA SER A 111 -10.70 -4.64 6.36
C SER A 111 -11.70 -3.76 5.63
N LYS A 112 -12.91 -4.27 5.39
CA LYS A 112 -13.94 -3.57 4.60
C LYS A 112 -14.28 -2.19 5.15
N GLU A 113 -14.21 -2.05 6.47
CA GLU A 113 -14.60 -0.85 7.21
C GLU A 113 -13.43 0.14 7.42
N VAL A 114 -12.22 -0.20 6.97
CA VAL A 114 -11.02 0.60 7.22
C VAL A 114 -10.51 1.21 5.92
N THR A 115 -10.49 2.54 5.87
CA THR A 115 -10.00 3.30 4.71
C THR A 115 -8.60 3.87 4.96
N ASN A 116 -8.24 4.10 6.22
CA ASN A 116 -6.89 4.46 6.63
C ASN A 116 -6.62 3.96 8.05
N SER A 117 -5.95 2.82 8.18
CA SER A 117 -5.66 2.23 9.49
C SER A 117 -4.82 3.11 10.42
N SER A 118 -4.05 4.06 9.86
CA SER A 118 -3.25 4.97 10.69
C SER A 118 -4.10 6.03 11.37
N ASP A 119 -5.22 6.42 10.77
CA ASP A 119 -6.11 7.44 11.33
C ASP A 119 -7.22 6.75 12.13
N ASP A 120 -7.87 5.74 11.54
CA ASP A 120 -9.03 5.04 12.09
C ASP A 120 -8.70 4.38 13.45
N TYR A 121 -7.58 3.66 13.54
CA TYR A 121 -7.19 2.99 14.80
C TYR A 121 -6.47 3.90 15.79
N GLN A 122 -5.88 5.02 15.35
CA GLN A 122 -5.25 5.96 16.29
C GLN A 122 -6.30 6.55 17.23
N GLN A 123 -7.47 6.90 16.68
CA GLN A 123 -8.57 7.42 17.48
C GLN A 123 -9.09 6.36 18.46
N VAL A 124 -9.26 5.11 18.01
CA VAL A 124 -9.71 4.01 18.88
C VAL A 124 -8.72 3.75 20.01
N ILE A 125 -7.42 3.68 19.71
CA ILE A 125 -6.37 3.49 20.71
C ILE A 125 -6.36 4.62 21.73
N ASN A 126 -6.41 5.88 21.28
CA ASN A 126 -6.39 7.03 22.18
C ASN A 126 -7.57 7.00 23.15
N THR A 127 -8.79 6.73 22.65
CA THR A 127 -9.98 6.60 23.50
C THR A 127 -9.85 5.46 24.51
N LEU A 128 -9.33 4.30 24.08
CA LEU A 128 -9.13 3.16 24.98
C LEU A 128 -8.08 3.45 26.06
N PHE A 129 -7.04 4.21 25.76
CA PHE A 129 -6.04 4.62 26.75
C PHE A 129 -6.57 5.65 27.75
N GLU A 130 -7.47 6.53 27.33
CA GLU A 130 -8.13 7.46 28.26
C GLU A 130 -9.09 6.74 29.21
N GLN A 131 -9.70 5.64 28.76
CA GLN A 131 -10.70 4.89 29.53
C GLN A 131 -10.11 3.74 30.35
N LEU A 132 -8.94 3.21 29.97
CA LEU A 132 -8.30 2.08 30.63
C LEU A 132 -7.05 2.53 31.35
N GLU A 133 -6.94 2.18 32.64
CA GLU A 133 -5.73 2.45 33.44
C GLU A 133 -4.50 1.65 32.94
N ASP A 134 -4.73 0.57 32.18
CA ASP A 134 -3.69 -0.32 31.65
C ASP A 134 -3.63 -0.26 30.13
N ASN A 135 -2.63 0.46 29.62
CA ASN A 135 -2.36 0.60 28.19
C ASN A 135 -2.10 -0.75 27.49
N ASN A 136 -1.64 -1.79 28.19
CA ASN A 136 -1.43 -3.10 27.57
C ASN A 136 -2.76 -3.76 27.20
N LYS A 137 -3.79 -3.63 28.05
CA LYS A 137 -5.13 -4.15 27.76
C LYS A 137 -5.75 -3.48 26.54
N ALA A 138 -5.57 -2.17 26.41
CA ALA A 138 -6.02 -1.45 25.23
C ALA A 138 -5.33 -1.95 23.95
N ILE A 139 -4.02 -2.22 23.99
CA ILE A 139 -3.29 -2.82 22.86
C ILE A 139 -3.81 -4.23 22.54
N GLU A 140 -4.12 -5.05 23.55
CA GLU A 140 -4.70 -6.39 23.36
C GLU A 140 -6.08 -6.34 22.70
N ILE A 141 -6.97 -5.47 23.17
CA ILE A 141 -8.29 -5.26 22.58
C ILE A 141 -8.16 -4.87 21.10
N VAL A 142 -7.29 -3.90 20.79
CA VAL A 142 -7.08 -3.48 19.39
C VAL A 142 -6.46 -4.61 18.57
N THR A 143 -5.53 -5.38 19.14
CA THR A 143 -4.94 -6.55 18.49
C THR A 143 -6.01 -7.56 18.09
N ASP A 144 -6.99 -7.82 18.96
CA ASP A 144 -8.06 -8.77 18.68
C ASP A 144 -9.09 -8.22 17.68
N ILE A 145 -9.39 -6.92 17.75
CA ILE A 145 -10.18 -6.23 16.72
C ILE A 145 -9.50 -6.41 15.35
N LEU A 146 -8.19 -6.18 15.25
CA LEU A 146 -7.44 -6.34 14.00
C LEU A 146 -7.56 -7.78 13.47
N LYS A 147 -7.33 -8.79 14.32
CA LYS A 147 -7.43 -10.22 13.91
C LYS A 147 -8.82 -10.60 13.40
N TYR A 148 -9.86 -10.01 13.98
CA TYR A 148 -11.25 -10.32 13.62
C TYR A 148 -11.72 -9.58 12.36
N THR A 149 -11.27 -8.33 12.18
CA THR A 149 -11.78 -7.43 11.12
C THR A 149 -11.00 -7.51 9.81
N TYR A 150 -9.74 -7.94 9.84
CA TYR A 150 -8.93 -8.06 8.63
C TYR A 150 -9.02 -9.45 8.00
N CYS A 151 -9.17 -9.48 6.67
CA CYS A 151 -9.19 -10.70 5.90
C CYS A 151 -8.13 -10.70 4.78
N ARG A 152 -7.90 -11.89 4.19
CA ARG A 152 -6.88 -12.13 3.14
C ARG A 152 -7.48 -12.75 1.87
N ASN A 153 -8.80 -12.72 1.76
CA ASN A 153 -9.53 -13.40 0.69
C ASN A 153 -10.14 -12.34 -0.21
N ASN A 154 -10.26 -12.63 -1.50
CA ASN A 154 -10.98 -11.80 -2.47
C ASN A 154 -10.50 -10.33 -2.51
N LEU A 155 -9.29 -10.11 -3.02
CA LEU A 155 -8.73 -8.76 -3.20
C LEU A 155 -9.68 -7.79 -3.92
N ILE A 156 -10.42 -8.27 -4.93
CA ILE A 156 -11.41 -7.47 -5.67
C ILE A 156 -12.43 -6.85 -4.71
N GLU A 157 -12.93 -7.64 -3.76
CA GLU A 157 -13.90 -7.16 -2.78
C GLU A 157 -13.34 -6.02 -1.93
N GLY A 158 -12.10 -6.15 -1.44
CA GLY A 158 -11.44 -5.08 -0.68
C GLY A 158 -11.25 -3.79 -1.49
N ILE A 159 -10.94 -3.90 -2.78
CA ILE A 159 -10.82 -2.73 -3.65
C ILE A 159 -12.19 -2.08 -3.89
N ILE A 160 -13.23 -2.88 -4.14
CA ILE A 160 -14.60 -2.38 -4.38
C ILE A 160 -15.19 -1.74 -3.11
N SER A 161 -14.87 -2.25 -1.92
CA SER A 161 -15.28 -1.65 -0.65
C SER A 161 -14.50 -0.38 -0.28
N ASN A 162 -13.68 0.16 -1.20
CA ASN A 162 -12.82 1.32 -0.99
C ASN A 162 -11.90 1.20 0.23
N SER A 163 -11.47 -0.02 0.55
CA SER A 163 -10.68 -0.30 1.75
C SER A 163 -9.19 -0.06 1.54
N GLU A 164 -8.48 0.26 2.61
CA GLU A 164 -7.01 0.25 2.60
C GLU A 164 -6.49 -1.17 2.33
N ILE A 165 -5.70 -1.32 1.26
CA ILE A 165 -5.06 -2.58 0.92
C ILE A 165 -3.61 -2.56 1.39
N ILE A 166 -3.27 -3.50 2.26
CA ILE A 166 -1.95 -3.66 2.85
C ILE A 166 -1.22 -4.81 2.17
N PHE A 167 -0.26 -4.52 1.31
CA PHE A 167 0.62 -5.54 0.73
C PHE A 167 1.83 -5.83 1.63
N TYR A 168 2.22 -7.08 1.73
CA TYR A 168 3.37 -7.52 2.53
C TYR A 168 4.04 -8.77 1.95
N GLY A 169 5.19 -9.11 2.53
CA GLY A 169 5.98 -10.28 2.09
C GLY A 169 6.75 -10.06 0.78
N ILE A 170 6.81 -8.83 0.27
CA ILE A 170 7.50 -8.49 -0.98
C ILE A 170 8.74 -7.60 -0.73
N PRO A 171 9.83 -7.78 -1.49
CA PRO A 171 11.04 -6.97 -1.39
C PRO A 171 10.95 -5.61 -2.09
N TYR A 172 10.07 -5.48 -3.08
CA TYR A 172 9.83 -4.26 -3.85
C TYR A 172 8.47 -4.32 -4.56
N PHE A 173 8.04 -3.18 -5.08
CA PHE A 173 6.90 -3.03 -5.98
C PHE A 173 7.24 -2.06 -7.11
N TYR A 174 6.50 -2.08 -8.21
CA TYR A 174 6.60 -1.07 -9.26
C TYR A 174 5.58 0.04 -9.04
N ALA A 175 5.98 1.27 -9.32
CA ALA A 175 5.15 2.45 -9.21
C ALA A 175 5.11 3.18 -10.56
N VAL A 176 3.91 3.60 -10.98
CA VAL A 176 3.70 4.38 -12.20
C VAL A 176 3.00 5.69 -11.88
N ARG A 177 3.61 6.81 -12.28
CA ARG A 177 3.09 8.15 -12.00
C ARG A 177 1.72 8.35 -12.66
N SER A 178 0.67 8.49 -11.86
CA SER A 178 -0.71 8.48 -12.38
C SER A 178 -1.11 9.76 -13.12
N SER A 179 -0.40 10.87 -12.92
CA SER A 179 -0.65 12.15 -13.61
C SER A 179 -0.31 12.07 -15.10
N LEU A 180 0.67 11.25 -15.49
CA LEU A 180 1.10 11.09 -16.88
C LEU A 180 0.40 9.94 -17.61
N PHE A 181 -0.18 8.99 -16.87
CA PHE A 181 -0.86 7.82 -17.43
C PHE A 181 -2.29 7.71 -16.91
N PRO A 182 -3.20 8.64 -17.23
CA PRO A 182 -4.54 8.66 -16.64
C PRO A 182 -5.38 7.41 -16.98
N VAL A 183 -5.01 6.67 -18.03
CA VAL A 183 -5.71 5.46 -18.45
C VAL A 183 -4.96 4.22 -17.97
N TYR A 184 -5.28 3.75 -16.77
CA TYR A 184 -4.68 2.56 -16.13
C TYR A 184 -4.64 1.33 -17.07
N LYS A 185 -5.71 1.10 -17.84
CA LYS A 185 -5.80 -0.04 -18.78
C LYS A 185 -4.65 -0.09 -19.79
N LYS A 186 -4.11 1.06 -20.21
CA LYS A 186 -2.98 1.11 -21.15
C LYS A 186 -1.67 0.56 -20.56
N ILE A 187 -1.58 0.44 -19.23
CA ILE A 187 -0.41 -0.09 -18.53
C ILE A 187 -0.51 -1.61 -18.39
N ILE A 188 -1.73 -2.14 -18.21
CA ILE A 188 -1.95 -3.55 -17.86
C ILE A 188 -2.41 -4.42 -19.03
N THR A 189 -2.86 -3.82 -20.13
CA THR A 189 -3.27 -4.52 -21.35
C THR A 189 -2.10 -4.54 -22.35
N PRO A 190 -1.80 -5.69 -22.98
CA PRO A 190 -0.79 -5.78 -24.04
C PRO A 190 -1.16 -4.98 -25.28
#